data_AF-A0A6L7TQU4-F1
#
_entry.id   AF-A0A6L7TQU4-F1
#
_cell.length_a   1.000
_cell.length_b   1.000
_cell.length_c   1.000
_cell.angle_alpha   90.00
_cell.angle_beta   90.00
_cell.angle_gamma   90.00
#
_symmetry.space_group_name_H-M   'P 1'
#
loop_
_entity.id
_entity.type
_entity.pdbx_description
1 polymer ?
#
loop_
_entity_poly.entity_id
_entity_poly.type
_entity_poly.pdbx_seq_one_letter_code
_entity_poly.pdbx_strand_id
1 'polypeptide(L)'
;MRAAAIVAVVSLTCILACGGGEAEEKAQALETARSWADENTQVVVSEIVAFIASGIPGASLLDDLIAEQVVKLLTWEFSDPVKTGEGSYAVLATVSTSVELDLPVVGEKGYRASLPFNLRVDADAGEVTGWSPDISQADVSEVE
;
A
#
# COMPACT_ATOMS: atom_id res chain seq x y z
N MET A 1 45.13 -49.34 19.50
CA MET A 1 45.11 -48.24 18.52
C MET A 1 43.67 -48.03 18.08
N ARG A 2 43.14 -46.80 18.27
CA ARG A 2 41.89 -46.21 17.70
C ARG A 2 40.59 -46.88 18.17
N ALA A 3 39.80 -46.39 19.13
CA ALA A 3 39.21 -45.06 19.41
C ALA A 3 38.21 -44.55 18.35
N ALA A 4 37.06 -44.10 18.89
CA ALA A 4 36.02 -43.22 18.33
C ALA A 4 34.86 -43.90 17.57
N ALA A 5 33.60 -43.47 17.68
CA ALA A 5 32.85 -42.70 18.67
C ALA A 5 31.39 -42.80 18.18
N ILE A 6 30.46 -43.22 19.02
CA ILE A 6 29.04 -43.18 18.70
C ILE A 6 28.62 -41.72 18.86
N VAL A 7 28.44 -41.03 17.74
CA VAL A 7 27.93 -39.65 17.73
C VAL A 7 26.47 -39.69 18.16
N ALA A 8 26.24 -39.22 19.39
CA ALA A 8 24.93 -38.84 19.87
C ALA A 8 24.43 -37.65 19.02
N VAL A 9 23.38 -37.88 18.23
CA VAL A 9 22.62 -36.78 17.65
C VAL A 9 21.71 -36.26 18.75
N VAL A 10 22.17 -35.18 19.38
CA VAL A 10 21.46 -34.44 20.41
C VAL A 10 20.17 -33.88 19.82
N SER A 11 19.06 -34.23 20.47
CA SER A 11 17.74 -33.64 20.30
C SER A 11 17.80 -32.12 20.38
N LEU A 12 17.54 -31.44 19.28
CA LEU A 12 17.26 -30.00 19.28
C LEU A 12 15.74 -29.82 19.30
N THR A 13 15.16 -29.86 20.50
CA THR A 13 13.74 -29.61 20.73
C THR A 13 13.45 -28.14 20.45
N CYS A 14 12.65 -27.88 19.40
CA CYS A 14 12.12 -26.58 19.01
C CYS A 14 11.25 -25.98 20.12
N ILE A 15 11.79 -25.13 20.98
CA ILE A 15 10.99 -24.33 21.92
C ILE A 15 11.66 -22.97 22.12
N LEU A 16 11.53 -22.05 21.16
CA LEU A 16 11.76 -20.61 21.34
C LEU A 16 11.23 -19.87 20.09
N ALA A 17 9.91 -19.74 19.94
CA ALA A 17 9.33 -18.91 18.89
C ALA A 17 7.93 -18.35 19.24
N CYS A 18 7.64 -18.04 20.50
CA CYS A 18 6.32 -17.45 20.85
C CYS A 18 6.31 -15.91 20.79
N GLY A 19 7.21 -15.28 20.01
CA GLY A 19 7.24 -13.82 19.86
C GLY A 19 8.02 -13.27 18.67
N GLY A 20 8.81 -14.10 17.97
CA GLY A 20 9.49 -13.72 16.73
C GLY A 20 8.59 -13.84 15.48
N GLY A 21 7.71 -14.85 15.45
CA GLY A 21 6.88 -15.16 14.28
C GLY A 21 5.97 -13.99 13.88
N GLU A 22 5.20 -13.43 14.81
CA GLU A 22 4.26 -12.36 14.44
C GLU A 22 4.97 -11.07 13.98
N ALA A 23 6.13 -10.74 14.54
CA ALA A 23 6.90 -9.58 14.10
C ALA A 23 7.47 -9.77 12.69
N GLU A 24 7.92 -10.97 12.38
CA GLU A 24 8.39 -11.37 11.05
C GLU A 24 7.25 -11.38 10.03
N GLU A 25 6.10 -11.97 10.38
CA GLU A 25 4.88 -11.97 9.56
C GLU A 25 4.40 -10.54 9.27
N LYS A 26 4.44 -9.63 10.26
CA LYS A 26 4.10 -8.21 10.05
C LYS A 26 5.08 -7.52 9.11
N ALA A 27 6.38 -7.75 9.28
CA ALA A 27 7.37 -7.17 8.38
C ALA A 27 7.16 -7.65 6.93
N GLN A 28 6.91 -8.96 6.76
CA GLN A 28 6.60 -9.56 5.46
C GLN A 28 5.32 -8.98 4.85
N ALA A 29 4.26 -8.81 5.65
CA ALA A 29 3.01 -8.22 5.18
C ALA A 29 3.20 -6.78 4.68
N LEU A 30 3.99 -5.98 5.40
CA LEU A 30 4.30 -4.60 5.01
C LEU A 30 5.16 -4.54 3.74
N GLU A 31 6.16 -5.42 3.62
CA GLU A 31 6.98 -5.53 2.40
C GLU A 31 6.13 -5.91 1.19
N THR A 32 5.25 -6.88 1.37
CA THR A 32 4.31 -7.33 0.33
C THR A 32 3.35 -6.22 -0.10
N ALA A 33 2.81 -5.44 0.85
CA ALA A 33 1.96 -4.30 0.56
C ALA A 33 2.69 -3.21 -0.25
N ARG A 34 3.97 -2.97 0.04
CA ARG A 34 4.81 -2.03 -0.72
C ARG A 34 5.11 -2.52 -2.13
N SER A 35 5.48 -3.80 -2.28
CA SER A 35 5.70 -4.40 -3.60
C SER A 35 4.45 -4.31 -4.46
N TRP A 36 3.28 -4.60 -3.88
CA TRP A 36 2.00 -4.45 -4.58
C TRP A 36 1.77 -3.01 -5.04
N ALA A 37 2.02 -2.02 -4.18
CA ALA A 37 1.83 -0.61 -4.52
C ALA A 37 2.71 -0.18 -5.72
N ASP A 38 3.97 -0.62 -5.74
CA ASP A 38 4.90 -0.35 -6.84
C ASP A 38 4.45 -1.03 -8.14
N GLU A 39 4.10 -2.32 -8.08
CA GLU A 39 3.68 -3.13 -9.23
C GLU A 39 2.32 -2.69 -9.82
N ASN A 40 1.45 -2.12 -9.00
CA ASN A 40 0.08 -1.73 -9.38
C ASN A 40 -0.08 -0.22 -9.56
N THR A 41 1.02 0.51 -9.77
CA THR A 41 1.01 1.97 -9.97
C THR A 41 -0.04 2.44 -10.98
N GLN A 42 -0.21 1.75 -12.11
CA GLN A 42 -1.19 2.16 -13.13
C GLN A 42 -2.65 2.07 -12.63
N VAL A 43 -2.97 1.03 -11.85
CA VAL A 43 -4.30 0.86 -11.25
C VAL A 43 -4.55 1.99 -10.26
N VAL A 44 -3.57 2.26 -9.39
CA VAL A 44 -3.67 3.32 -8.37
C VAL A 44 -3.81 4.70 -9.01
N VAL A 45 -3.03 4.99 -10.05
CA VAL A 45 -3.12 6.25 -10.81
C VAL A 45 -4.51 6.41 -11.39
N SER A 46 -5.06 5.36 -12.02
CA SER A 46 -6.41 5.42 -12.59
C SER A 46 -7.48 5.73 -11.53
N GLU A 47 -7.40 5.09 -10.37
CA GLU A 47 -8.36 5.30 -9.27
C GLU A 47 -8.27 6.72 -8.68
N ILE A 48 -7.06 7.21 -8.41
CA ILE A 48 -6.89 8.56 -7.85
C ILE A 48 -7.22 9.66 -8.87
N VAL A 49 -6.92 9.46 -10.16
CA VAL A 49 -7.35 10.38 -11.23
C VAL A 49 -8.87 10.45 -11.29
N ALA A 50 -9.55 9.30 -11.32
CA ALA A 50 -11.01 9.25 -11.34
C ALA A 50 -11.61 9.93 -10.09
N PHE A 51 -11.00 9.72 -8.93
CA PHE A 51 -11.41 10.39 -7.69
C PHE A 51 -11.25 11.92 -7.78
N ILE A 52 -10.07 12.42 -8.21
CA ILE A 52 -9.81 13.85 -8.40
C ILE A 52 -10.81 14.48 -9.39
N ALA A 53 -10.98 13.84 -10.55
CA ALA A 53 -11.88 14.31 -11.60
C ALA A 53 -13.34 14.37 -11.15
N SER A 54 -13.75 13.45 -10.27
CA SER A 54 -15.10 13.44 -9.68
C SER A 54 -15.29 14.49 -8.58
N GLY A 55 -14.23 14.86 -7.87
CA GLY A 55 -14.26 15.82 -6.77
C GLY A 55 -14.19 17.28 -7.22
N ILE A 56 -13.66 17.55 -8.41
CA ILE A 56 -13.39 18.92 -8.90
C ILE A 56 -14.23 19.20 -10.16
N PRO A 57 -15.13 20.20 -10.13
CA PRO A 57 -15.93 20.57 -11.29
C PRO A 57 -15.08 20.91 -12.52
N GLY A 58 -15.30 20.19 -13.63
CA GLY A 58 -14.60 20.41 -14.90
C GLY A 58 -13.24 19.73 -15.03
N ALA A 59 -12.73 19.11 -13.95
CA ALA A 59 -11.44 18.43 -13.97
C ALA A 59 -11.42 17.17 -14.86
N SER A 60 -12.59 16.56 -15.14
CA SER A 60 -12.69 15.39 -16.04
C SER A 60 -12.24 15.66 -17.49
N LEU A 61 -12.08 16.92 -17.88
CA LEU A 61 -11.53 17.30 -19.19
C LEU A 61 -10.00 17.28 -19.21
N LEU A 62 -9.38 17.10 -18.04
CA LEU A 62 -7.94 17.15 -17.81
C LEU A 62 -7.40 15.80 -17.30
N ASP A 63 -8.14 14.69 -17.45
CA ASP A 63 -7.76 13.37 -16.92
C ASP A 63 -6.34 12.95 -17.31
N ASP A 64 -5.95 13.16 -18.58
CA ASP A 64 -4.61 12.84 -19.06
C ASP A 64 -3.52 13.69 -18.36
N LEU A 65 -3.79 14.99 -18.16
CA LEU A 65 -2.89 15.90 -17.46
C LEU A 65 -2.78 15.54 -15.98
N ILE A 66 -3.90 15.21 -15.34
CA ILE A 66 -3.94 14.74 -13.94
C ILE A 66 -3.10 13.46 -13.84
N ALA A 67 -3.30 12.49 -14.73
CA ALA A 67 -2.56 11.23 -14.71
C ALA A 67 -1.04 11.45 -14.84
N GLU A 68 -0.60 12.32 -15.75
CA GLU A 68 0.82 12.66 -15.89
C GLU A 68 1.43 13.27 -14.64
N GLN A 69 0.70 14.12 -13.93
CA GLN A 69 1.16 14.74 -12.68
C GLN A 69 1.18 13.74 -11.53
N VAL A 70 0.10 12.97 -11.38
CA VAL A 70 -0.05 11.94 -10.35
C VAL A 70 1.11 10.94 -10.42
N VAL A 71 1.44 10.41 -11.61
CA VAL A 71 2.55 9.45 -11.78
C VAL A 71 3.89 10.02 -11.27
N LYS A 72 4.12 11.32 -11.41
CA LYS A 72 5.39 11.97 -11.01
C LYS A 72 5.44 12.32 -9.52
N LEU A 73 4.28 12.54 -8.90
CA LEU A 73 4.15 13.13 -7.56
C LEU A 73 3.45 12.19 -6.57
N LEU A 74 3.39 10.90 -6.89
CA LEU A 74 2.77 9.90 -6.04
C LEU A 74 3.64 9.64 -4.80
N THR A 75 3.02 9.72 -3.64
CA THR A 75 3.63 9.38 -2.35
C THR A 75 2.76 8.36 -1.63
N TRP A 76 3.39 7.46 -0.88
CA TRP A 76 2.69 6.41 -0.14
C TRP A 76 2.96 6.50 1.35
N GLU A 77 1.91 6.26 2.13
CA GLU A 77 1.98 5.99 3.56
C GLU A 77 1.32 4.64 3.84
N PHE A 78 1.88 3.87 4.76
CA PHE A 78 1.37 2.54 5.11
C PHE A 78 1.11 2.47 6.60
N SER A 79 -0.03 1.93 6.99
CA SER A 79 -0.31 1.62 8.40
C SER A 79 0.53 0.43 8.88
N ASP A 80 0.60 0.28 10.20
CA ASP A 80 1.03 -0.98 10.78
C ASP A 80 0.08 -2.12 10.35
N PRO A 81 0.60 -3.31 9.98
CA PRO A 81 -0.24 -4.44 9.63
C PRO A 81 -1.06 -4.96 10.80
N VAL A 82 -2.36 -5.11 10.59
CA VAL A 82 -3.32 -5.63 11.57
C VAL A 82 -3.65 -7.08 11.23
N LYS A 83 -3.40 -8.00 12.15
CA LYS A 83 -3.71 -9.42 11.95
C LYS A 83 -5.22 -9.62 11.85
N THR A 84 -5.67 -10.29 10.79
CA THR A 84 -7.10 -10.58 10.53
C THR A 84 -7.41 -12.07 10.53
N GLY A 85 -6.37 -12.92 10.44
CA GLY A 85 -6.46 -14.37 10.50
C GLY A 85 -5.08 -15.00 10.67
N GLU A 86 -5.01 -16.34 10.62
CA GLU A 86 -3.73 -17.05 10.54
C GLU A 86 -3.07 -16.71 9.18
N GLY A 87 -1.80 -16.28 9.20
CA GLY A 87 -1.09 -15.79 8.01
C GLY A 87 -1.64 -14.52 7.35
N SER A 88 -2.78 -13.98 7.82
CA SER A 88 -3.54 -12.94 7.10
C SER A 88 -3.50 -11.59 7.81
N TYR A 89 -3.20 -10.54 7.07
CA TYR A 89 -3.05 -9.17 7.56
C TYR A 89 -3.86 -8.17 6.72
N ALA A 90 -4.34 -7.11 7.37
CA ALA A 90 -4.84 -5.92 6.72
C ALA A 90 -3.80 -4.80 6.83
N VAL A 91 -3.54 -4.12 5.72
CA VAL A 91 -2.66 -2.94 5.64
C VAL A 91 -3.42 -1.83 4.94
N LEU A 92 -3.47 -0.65 5.55
CA LEU A 92 -3.99 0.55 4.90
C LEU A 92 -2.83 1.22 4.16
N ALA A 93 -2.91 1.26 2.83
CA ALA A 93 -1.95 1.97 1.98
C ALA A 93 -2.60 3.24 1.47
N THR A 94 -2.15 4.41 1.93
CA THR A 94 -2.68 5.70 1.52
C THR A 94 -1.76 6.33 0.49
N VAL A 95 -2.28 6.53 -0.71
CA VAL A 95 -1.58 7.32 -1.73
C VAL A 95 -1.96 8.79 -1.56
N SER A 96 -0.98 9.67 -1.64
CA SER A 96 -1.18 11.11 -1.69
C SER A 96 -0.45 11.72 -2.88
N THR A 97 -1.03 12.77 -3.46
CA THR A 97 -0.46 13.51 -4.58
C THR A 97 -0.91 14.96 -4.57
N SER A 98 -0.17 15.82 -5.28
CA SER A 98 -0.57 17.21 -5.53
C SER A 98 -0.63 17.44 -7.04
N VAL A 99 -1.66 18.11 -7.51
CA VAL A 99 -1.85 18.44 -8.93
C VAL A 99 -2.19 19.92 -9.09
N GLU A 100 -1.71 20.52 -10.16
CA GLU A 100 -2.02 21.89 -10.58
C GLU A 100 -2.92 21.82 -11.82
N LEU A 101 -4.11 22.41 -11.71
CA LEU A 101 -5.13 22.37 -12.77
C LEU A 101 -5.48 23.78 -13.21
N ASP A 102 -5.34 24.05 -14.51
CA ASP A 102 -5.91 25.25 -15.14
C ASP A 102 -7.34 24.96 -15.57
N LEU A 103 -8.28 25.30 -14.70
CA LEU A 103 -9.70 25.04 -14.92
C LEU A 103 -10.33 26.20 -15.70
N PRO A 104 -11.17 25.91 -16.72
CA PRO A 104 -11.92 26.95 -17.40
C PRO A 104 -12.71 27.79 -16.38
N VAL A 105 -12.62 29.12 -16.48
CA VAL A 105 -13.31 30.10 -15.61
C VAL A 105 -12.67 30.30 -14.22
N VAL A 106 -12.13 29.25 -13.59
CA VAL A 106 -11.54 29.33 -12.24
C VAL A 106 -10.05 29.70 -12.28
N GLY A 107 -9.38 29.41 -13.41
CA GLY A 107 -7.94 29.61 -13.58
C GLY A 107 -7.12 28.50 -12.94
N GLU A 108 -5.82 28.76 -12.81
CA GLU A 108 -4.87 27.82 -12.21
C GLU A 108 -5.12 27.66 -10.70
N LYS A 109 -5.28 26.41 -10.27
CA LYS A 109 -5.53 26.01 -8.89
C LYS A 109 -4.73 24.77 -8.54
N GLY A 110 -4.15 24.78 -7.34
CA GLY A 110 -3.50 23.60 -6.75
C GLY A 110 -4.51 22.75 -5.98
N TYR A 111 -4.39 21.43 -6.09
CA TYR A 111 -5.17 20.47 -5.33
C TYR A 111 -4.27 19.42 -4.72
N ARG A 112 -4.57 19.02 -3.48
CA ARG A 112 -4.03 17.82 -2.86
C ARG A 112 -5.10 16.75 -2.83
N ALA A 113 -4.72 15.55 -3.21
CA ALA A 113 -5.59 14.38 -3.16
C ALA A 113 -4.94 13.28 -2.31
N SER A 114 -5.77 12.60 -1.52
CA SER A 114 -5.39 11.42 -0.75
C SER A 114 -6.44 10.33 -0.94
N LEU A 115 -6.00 9.12 -1.28
CA LEU A 115 -6.87 7.97 -1.49
C LEU A 115 -6.32 6.75 -0.73
N PRO A 116 -7.02 6.29 0.32
CA PRO A 116 -6.65 5.08 1.03
C PRO A 116 -7.04 3.82 0.26
N PHE A 117 -6.21 2.79 0.34
CA PHE A 117 -6.44 1.45 -0.19
C PHE A 117 -6.38 0.43 0.96
N ASN A 118 -7.48 -0.29 1.17
CA ASN A 118 -7.54 -1.40 2.11
C ASN A 118 -6.95 -2.65 1.45
N LEU A 119 -5.74 -3.05 1.85
CA LEU A 119 -5.05 -4.23 1.34
C LEU A 119 -5.24 -5.40 2.29
N ARG A 120 -5.58 -6.57 1.75
CA ARG A 120 -5.56 -7.87 2.42
C ARG A 120 -4.34 -8.63 1.94
N VAL A 121 -3.46 -8.98 2.87
CA VAL A 121 -2.16 -9.58 2.62
C VAL A 121 -2.12 -10.97 3.24
N ASP A 122 -1.72 -11.95 2.46
CA ASP A 122 -1.30 -13.26 2.95
C ASP A 122 0.22 -13.22 3.12
N ALA A 123 0.68 -13.19 4.37
CA ALA A 123 2.09 -13.08 4.73
C ALA A 123 2.85 -14.39 4.48
N ASP A 124 2.18 -15.55 4.53
CA ASP A 124 2.79 -16.85 4.28
C ASP A 124 3.02 -17.07 2.78
N ALA A 125 2.06 -16.64 1.96
CA ALA A 125 2.16 -16.68 0.50
C ALA A 125 2.96 -15.49 -0.07
N GLY A 126 3.10 -14.40 0.68
CA GLY A 126 3.79 -13.19 0.25
C GLY A 126 3.04 -12.44 -0.86
N GLU A 127 1.71 -12.40 -0.80
CA GLU A 127 0.87 -11.77 -1.83
C GLU A 127 -0.28 -10.93 -1.26
N VAL A 128 -0.73 -9.95 -2.04
CA VAL A 128 -1.99 -9.23 -1.77
C VAL A 128 -3.15 -10.04 -2.36
N THR A 129 -3.98 -10.61 -1.49
CA THR A 129 -5.12 -11.46 -1.86
C THR A 129 -6.40 -10.66 -2.15
N GLY A 130 -6.41 -9.37 -1.81
CA GLY A 130 -7.49 -8.46 -2.18
C GLY A 130 -7.16 -7.02 -1.85
N TRP A 131 -7.74 -6.10 -2.62
CA TRP A 131 -7.58 -4.67 -2.40
C TRP A 131 -8.87 -3.93 -2.76
N SER A 132 -9.09 -2.77 -2.15
CA SER A 132 -10.19 -1.88 -2.51
C SER A 132 -9.89 -0.44 -2.07
N PRO A 133 -10.15 0.57 -2.92
CA PRO A 133 -10.09 1.97 -2.51
C PRO A 133 -11.16 2.28 -1.46
N ASP A 134 -10.83 3.11 -0.47
CA ASP A 134 -11.74 3.59 0.55
C ASP A 134 -12.14 5.04 0.28
N ILE A 135 -13.11 5.21 -0.61
CA ILE A 135 -13.63 6.53 -1.01
C ILE A 135 -14.24 7.28 0.19
N SER A 136 -14.66 6.57 1.24
CA SER A 136 -15.24 7.21 2.43
C SER A 136 -14.22 7.97 3.28
N GLN A 137 -12.94 7.64 3.14
CA GLN A 137 -11.81 8.29 3.80
C GLN A 137 -10.91 9.06 2.83
N ALA A 138 -11.28 9.11 1.55
CA ALA A 138 -10.56 9.86 0.54
C ALA A 138 -10.82 11.36 0.68
N ASP A 139 -9.82 12.17 0.36
CA ASP A 139 -9.87 13.63 0.45
C ASP A 139 -9.34 14.28 -0.83
N VAL A 140 -10.06 15.30 -1.31
CA VAL A 140 -9.58 16.23 -2.33
C VAL A 140 -9.82 17.64 -1.84
N SER A 141 -8.74 18.41 -1.73
CA SER A 141 -8.77 19.74 -1.15
C SER A 141 -7.96 20.72 -2.01
N GLU A 142 -8.49 21.92 -2.22
CA GLU A 142 -7.72 23.03 -2.80
C GLU A 142 -6.58 23.43 -1.84
N VAL A 143 -5.40 23.71 -2.39
CA VAL A 143 -4.25 24.22 -1.65
C VAL A 143 -3.87 25.62 -2.18
N GLU A 144 -3.59 26.54 -1.26
CA GLU A 144 -3.18 27.93 -1.55
C GLU A 144 -1.74 28.05 -2.07
#